data_AF-A0A0J8B132-F1
#
_entry.id   AF-A0A0J8B132-F1
#
_cell.length_a   1.000
_cell.length_b   1.000
_cell.length_c   1.000
_cell.angle_alpha   90.00
_cell.angle_beta   90.00
_cell.angle_gamma   90.00
#
_symmetry.space_group_name_H-M   'P 1'
#
loop_
_entity.id
_entity.type
_entity.pdbx_description
1 polymer ?
#
loop_
_entity_poly.entity_id
_entity_poly.type
_entity_poly.pdbx_seq_one_letter_code
_entity_poly.pdbx_strand_id
1 'polypeptide(L)' 'MRTSCNGCRVLRKGCSDDCVIRPCLQWMKSSDAQANATVFLAKFYGRAGLLNLLNAGPDHLRPGIFLLLFCLVF' A
#
# COMPACT_ATOMS: atom_id res chain seq x y z
N MET A 1 6.57 -14.04 -14.79
CA MET A 1 5.44 -13.14 -14.48
C MET A 1 5.22 -13.12 -12.98
N ARG A 2 5.57 -12.03 -12.28
CA ARG A 2 5.22 -11.90 -10.86
C ARG A 2 3.76 -11.54 -10.74
N THR A 3 3.04 -12.26 -9.88
CA THR A 3 1.67 -11.94 -9.50
C THR A 3 1.61 -10.54 -8.89
N SER A 4 0.74 -9.66 -9.40
CA SER A 4 0.51 -8.33 -8.85
C SER A 4 0.16 -8.42 -7.36
N CYS A 5 0.74 -7.56 -6.52
CA CYS A 5 0.36 -7.51 -5.10
C CYS A 5 -1.10 -7.02 -4.95
N ASN A 6 -1.72 -7.36 -3.82
CA ASN A 6 -3.13 -7.04 -3.55
C ASN A 6 -3.39 -5.54 -3.60
N GLY A 7 -2.49 -4.71 -3.08
CA GLY A 7 -2.63 -3.26 -3.14
C GLY A 7 -2.60 -2.68 -4.55
N CYS A 8 -1.70 -3.17 -5.42
CA CYS A 8 -1.69 -2.76 -6.83
C CYS A 8 -2.97 -3.17 -7.58
N ARG A 9 -3.54 -4.36 -7.25
CA ARG A 9 -4.83 -4.80 -7.80
C ARG A 9 -5.96 -3.86 -7.40
N VAL A 10 -6.03 -3.48 -6.12
CA VAL A 10 -7.00 -2.52 -5.59
C VAL A 10 -6.88 -1.16 -6.29
N LEU A 11 -5.66 -0.63 -6.41
CA LEU A 11 -5.41 0.69 -6.99
C LEU A 11 -5.44 0.71 -8.53
N ARG A 12 -5.71 -0.44 -9.17
CA ARG A 12 -5.60 -0.64 -10.63
C ARG A 12 -4.29 -0.08 -11.18
N LYS A 13 -3.18 -0.30 -10.46
CA LYS A 13 -1.82 0.16 -10.78
C LYS A 13 -1.00 -1.03 -11.30
N GLY A 14 -0.22 -0.82 -12.35
CA GLY A 14 0.81 -1.79 -12.76
C GLY A 14 1.77 -2.13 -11.62
N CYS A 15 1.99 -3.42 -11.40
CA CYS A 15 2.91 -3.92 -10.37
C CYS A 15 4.23 -4.32 -11.03
N SER A 16 5.32 -3.69 -10.62
CA SER A 16 6.70 -3.97 -11.05
C SER A 16 7.50 -4.65 -9.92
N ASP A 17 8.77 -4.96 -10.19
CA ASP A 17 9.69 -5.47 -9.18
C ASP A 17 9.95 -4.42 -8.08
N ASP A 18 10.07 -3.15 -8.46
CA ASP A 18 10.22 -2.00 -7.55
C ASP A 18 8.87 -1.50 -7.00
N CYS A 19 7.91 -2.41 -6.77
CA CYS A 19 6.59 -2.02 -6.30
C CYS A 19 6.64 -1.48 -4.87
N VAL A 20 6.43 -0.18 -4.73
CA VAL A 20 6.41 0.54 -3.43
C VAL A 20 5.37 0.04 -2.43
N ILE A 21 4.29 -0.61 -2.89
CA ILE A 21 3.20 -1.11 -2.04
C ILE A 21 3.46 -2.54 -1.55
N ARG A 22 4.19 -3.35 -2.34
CA ARG A 22 4.42 -4.76 -2.01
C ARG A 22 5.04 -4.98 -0.63
N PRO A 23 6.12 -4.28 -0.22
CA PRO A 23 6.70 -4.47 1.11
C PRO A 23 5.77 -3.98 2.22
N CYS A 24 4.91 -2.98 1.95
CA CYS A 24 3.94 -2.47 2.92
C CYS A 24 2.84 -3.47 3.31
N LEU A 25 2.63 -4.51 2.51
CA LEU A 25 1.57 -5.51 2.72
C LEU A 25 2.08 -6.81 3.36
N GLN A 26 3.40 -7.05 3.39
CA GLN A 26 3.99 -8.33 3.79
C GLN A 26 3.67 -8.74 5.24
N TRP A 27 3.46 -7.77 6.13
CA TRP A 27 3.13 -8.04 7.53
C TRP A 27 1.67 -8.50 7.73
N MET A 28 0.77 -8.22 6.78
CA MET A 28 -0.61 -8.67 6.80
C MET A 28 -0.74 -10.05 6.15
N LYS A 29 -1.21 -11.05 6.90
CA LYS A 29 -1.33 -12.44 6.40
C LYS A 29 -2.51 -12.63 5.44
N SER A 30 -3.64 -11.96 5.68
CA SER A 30 -4.86 -12.12 4.89
C SER A 30 -4.84 -11.23 3.64
N SER A 31 -5.20 -11.80 2.49
CA SER A 31 -5.40 -11.04 1.25
C SER A 31 -6.50 -9.99 1.38
N ASP A 32 -7.57 -10.31 2.12
CA ASP A 32 -8.70 -9.41 2.34
C ASP A 32 -8.28 -8.25 3.25
N ALA A 33 -7.49 -8.52 4.28
CA ALA A 33 -6.94 -7.47 5.13
C ALA A 33 -6.07 -6.49 4.31
N GLN A 34 -5.18 -7.02 3.46
CA GLN A 34 -4.36 -6.21 2.57
C GLN A 34 -5.20 -5.36 1.61
N ALA A 35 -6.24 -5.95 1.02
CA ALA A 35 -7.13 -5.26 0.09
C ALA A 35 -7.93 -4.16 0.80
N ASN A 36 -8.54 -4.48 1.94
CA ASN A 36 -9.35 -3.55 2.73
C ASN A 36 -8.52 -2.37 3.24
N ALA A 37 -7.33 -2.62 3.79
CA ALA A 37 -6.41 -1.56 4.22
C ALA A 37 -6.04 -0.64 3.05
N THR A 38 -5.74 -1.21 1.88
CA THR A 38 -5.43 -0.42 0.68
C THR A 38 -6.63 0.38 0.19
N VAL A 39 -7.82 -0.22 0.11
CA VAL A 39 -9.06 0.46 -0.31
C VAL A 39 -9.36 1.63 0.62
N PHE A 40 -9.24 1.42 1.93
CA PHE A 40 -9.54 2.42 2.94
C PHE A 40 -8.60 3.63 2.84
N LEU A 41 -7.29 3.37 2.82
CA LEU A 41 -6.29 4.42 2.64
C LEU A 41 -6.46 5.17 1.31
N ALA A 42 -6.78 4.47 0.22
CA ALA A 42 -6.98 5.08 -1.07
C ALA A 42 -8.26 5.92 -1.14
N LYS A 43 -9.31 5.55 -0.40
CA LYS A 43 -10.52 6.35 -0.25
C LYS A 43 -10.27 7.61 0.59
N PHE A 44 -9.50 7.50 1.66
CA PHE A 44 -9.24 8.61 2.59
C PHE A 44 -8.24 9.63 2.03
N TYR A 45 -7.06 9.18 1.60
CA TYR A 45 -5.98 10.06 1.10
C TYR A 45 -6.01 10.26 -0.42
N GLY A 46 -6.89 9.55 -1.13
CA GLY A 46 -6.85 9.46 -2.59
C GLY A 46 -5.70 8.57 -3.09
N ARG A 47 -5.85 8.04 -4.31
CA ARG A 47 -4.81 7.19 -4.94
C ARG A 47 -3.47 7.90 -5.08
N ALA A 48 -3.46 9.14 -5.59
CA ALA A 48 -2.24 9.91 -5.80
C ALA A 48 -1.62 10.34 -4.46
N GLY A 49 -2.45 10.81 -3.51
CA GLY A 49 -2.00 11.20 -2.18
C GLY A 49 -1.35 10.04 -1.43
N LEU A 50 -1.98 8.86 -1.40
CA LEU A 50 -1.41 7.66 -0.81
C LEU A 50 -0.03 7.32 -1.40
N LEU A 51 0.10 7.30 -2.73
CA LEU A 51 1.37 6.99 -3.38
C LEU A 51 2.44 8.04 -3.10
N ASN A 52 2.08 9.32 -3.07
CA ASN A 52 3.00 10.41 -2.76
C ASN A 52 3.51 10.31 -1.33
N LEU A 53 2.62 10.03 -0.37
CA LEU A 53 2.98 9.83 1.04
C LEU A 53 3.93 8.64 1.23
N LEU A 54 3.67 7.53 0.55
CA LEU A 54 4.59 6.38 0.58
C LEU A 54 5.94 6.67 -0.07
N ASN A 55 5.99 7.53 -1.09
CA ASN A 55 7.23 7.90 -1.77
C ASN A 55 7.99 9.05 -1.09
N ALA A 56 7.36 9.77 -0.15
CA ALA A 56 8.01 10.86 0.59
C ALA A 56 9.10 10.36 1.55
N GLY A 57 9.05 9.08 1.96
CA GLY A 57 10.04 8.47 2.81
C GLY A 57 11.02 7.54 2.07
N PRO A 58 12.20 7.27 2.67
CA PRO A 58 13.10 6.20 2.24
C PRO A 58 12.40 4.83 2.12
N ASP A 59 12.87 4.00 1.20
CA ASP A 59 12.27 2.70 0.86
C ASP A 59 12.01 1.79 2.07
N HIS A 60 12.95 1.76 3.03
CA HIS A 60 12.86 0.93 4.23
C HIS A 60 11.81 1.43 5.24
N LEU A 61 11.39 2.69 5.16
CA LEU A 61 10.36 3.27 6.03
C LEU A 61 8.95 3.15 5.45
N ARG A 62 8.79 2.82 4.16
CA ARG A 62 7.48 2.72 3.50
C ARG A 62 6.48 1.79 4.21
N PRO A 63 6.88 0.59 4.69
CA PRO A 63 5.97 -0.25 5.45
C PRO A 63 5.49 0.41 6.75
N GLY A 64 6.38 1.14 7.44
CA GLY A 64 6.06 1.91 8.64
C GLY A 64 5.12 3.08 8.34
N ILE A 65 5.35 3.82 7.24
CA ILE A 65 4.46 4.90 6.80
C ILE A 65 3.07 4.34 6.48
N PHE A 66 2.98 3.23 5.74
CA PHE A 66 1.69 2.60 5.44
C PHE A 66 0.93 2.20 6.71
N LEU A 67 1.63 1.60 7.68
CA LEU A 67 1.06 1.22 8.97
C LEU A 67 0.57 2.45 9.76
N LEU A 68 1.38 3.51 9.83
CA LEU A 68 1.01 4.75 10.50
C LEU A 68 -0.21 5.40 9.84
N LEU A 69 -0.22 5.54 8.51
CA LEU A 69 -1.37 6.07 7.78
C LEU A 69 -2.62 5.25 8.05
N PHE A 70 -2.51 3.92 8.09
CA PHE A 70 -3.65 3.03 8.34
C PHE A 70 -4.18 3.17 9.77
N CYS A 71 -3.29 3.25 10.75
CA CYS A 71 -3.65 3.40 12.16
C CYS A 71 -4.14 4.81 12.52
N LEU A 72 -3.81 5.83 11.73
CA LEU A 72 -4.31 7.20 11.94
C LEU A 72 -5.77 7.37 11.51
N VAL A 73 -6.27 6.48 10.67
CA VAL A 73 -7.62 6.57 10.09
C VAL A 73 -8.57 5.48 10.62
N PHE A 74 -8.09 4.63 11.53
CA PHE A 74 -8.83 3.59 12.25
C PHE A 74 -8.73 3.83 13.74
#